data_AF-A0A946TCL6-F1
#
_entry.id   AF-A0A946TCL6-F1
#
_cell.length_a   1.000
_cell.length_b   1.000
_cell.length_c   1.000
_cell.angle_alpha   90.00
_cell.angle_beta   90.00
_cell.angle_gamma   90.00
#
_symmetry.space_group_name_H-M   'P 1'
#
loop_
_entity.id
_entity.type
_entity.pdbx_description
1 polymer ?
#
loop_
_entity_poly.entity_id
_entity_poly.type
_entity_poly.pdbx_seq_one_letter_code
_entity_poly.pdbx_strand_id
1 'polypeptide(L)'
;MNIDGKALAQELRNDLAVEVKQLQEERGITPGLTVILVGEDPASQVYVRNKVRQTKEIGMISNEIKMPAETSQQALLDELDKLNNDPAVHGILVQLPLPKHIDEALIIDTILPEKDVDGFHPMNSGRLCNGDAAALVPCTPQGCVLLAKKHLGDNLSGKHAVVI
;
A
#
# COMPACT_ATOMS: atom_id res chain seq x y z
N MET A 1 24.39 -13.10 10.56
CA MET A 1 22.98 -13.41 10.29
C MET A 1 22.55 -12.49 9.17
N ASN A 2 22.08 -13.03 8.05
CA ASN A 2 21.64 -12.23 6.90
C ASN A 2 20.12 -12.17 6.93
N ILE A 3 19.56 -10.96 6.93
CA ILE A 3 18.12 -10.74 6.84
C ILE A 3 17.73 -10.75 5.36
N ASP A 4 17.10 -11.84 4.90
CA ASP A 4 16.66 -11.96 3.51
C ASP A 4 15.20 -11.50 3.33
N GLY A 5 15.04 -10.23 3.00
CA GLY A 5 13.72 -9.65 2.72
C GLY A 5 13.08 -10.17 1.43
N LYS A 6 13.85 -10.68 0.46
CA LYS A 6 13.30 -11.22 -0.78
C LYS A 6 12.63 -12.56 -0.53
N ALA A 7 13.28 -13.43 0.25
CA ALA A 7 12.72 -14.72 0.65
C ALA A 7 11.43 -14.53 1.45
N LEU A 8 11.43 -13.66 2.47
CA LEU A 8 10.24 -13.40 3.28
C LEU A 8 9.10 -12.80 2.45
N ALA A 9 9.39 -11.85 1.55
CA ALA A 9 8.36 -11.26 0.69
C ALA A 9 7.77 -12.29 -0.28
N GLN A 10 8.56 -13.27 -0.74
CA GLN A 10 8.05 -14.35 -1.59
C GLN A 10 7.14 -15.32 -0.81
N GLU A 11 7.54 -15.69 0.40
CA GLU A 11 6.71 -16.51 1.31
C GLU A 11 5.36 -15.83 1.55
N LEU A 12 5.38 -14.55 1.93
CA LEU A 12 4.16 -13.76 2.16
C LEU A 12 3.25 -13.70 0.92
N ARG A 13 3.82 -13.50 -0.28
CA ARG A 13 3.01 -13.49 -1.52
C ARG A 13 2.38 -14.85 -1.81
N ASN A 14 3.05 -15.95 -1.49
CA ASN A 14 2.47 -17.29 -1.68
C ASN A 14 1.27 -17.49 -0.75
N ASP A 15 1.38 -17.07 0.51
CA ASP A 15 0.29 -17.16 1.49
C ASP A 15 -0.90 -16.29 1.05
N LEU A 16 -0.63 -15.04 0.65
CA LEU A 16 -1.66 -14.12 0.15
C LEU A 16 -2.35 -14.65 -1.11
N ALA A 17 -1.64 -15.33 -2.01
CA ALA A 17 -2.25 -15.93 -3.20
C ALA A 17 -3.29 -17.02 -2.84
N VAL A 18 -3.06 -17.76 -1.75
CA VAL A 18 -4.03 -18.73 -1.24
C VAL A 18 -5.26 -18.00 -0.68
N GLU A 19 -5.07 -16.95 0.12
CA GLU A 19 -6.16 -16.17 0.70
C GLU A 19 -7.01 -15.46 -0.38
N VAL A 20 -6.37 -14.84 -1.38
CA VAL A 20 -7.05 -14.20 -2.52
C VAL A 20 -7.91 -15.20 -3.28
N LYS A 21 -7.36 -16.41 -3.52
CA LYS A 21 -8.11 -17.47 -4.19
C LYS A 21 -9.31 -17.93 -3.35
N GLN A 22 -9.14 -18.14 -2.05
CA GLN A 22 -10.23 -18.51 -1.14
C GLN A 22 -11.32 -17.44 -1.13
N LEU A 23 -10.96 -16.16 -1.03
CA LEU A 23 -11.91 -15.06 -1.06
C LEU A 23 -12.73 -15.03 -2.37
N GLN A 24 -12.07 -15.29 -3.50
CA GLN A 24 -12.74 -15.39 -4.78
C GLN A 24 -13.70 -16.58 -4.83
N GLU A 25 -13.28 -17.77 -4.38
CA GLU A 25 -14.09 -18.98 -4.40
C GLU A 25 -15.30 -18.90 -3.45
N GLU A 26 -15.11 -18.33 -2.26
CA GLU A 26 -16.13 -18.30 -1.21
C GLU A 26 -17.09 -17.10 -1.33
N ARG A 27 -16.59 -15.95 -1.78
CA ARG A 27 -17.33 -14.69 -1.77
C ARG A 27 -17.54 -14.09 -3.17
N GLY A 28 -16.91 -14.64 -4.19
CA GLY A 28 -16.92 -14.05 -5.53
C GLY A 28 -16.21 -12.69 -5.60
N ILE A 29 -15.37 -12.37 -4.61
CA ILE A 29 -14.66 -11.09 -4.52
C ILE A 29 -13.21 -11.30 -4.94
N THR A 30 -12.76 -10.52 -5.93
CA THR A 30 -11.35 -10.39 -6.27
C THR A 30 -10.84 -9.04 -5.77
N PRO A 31 -9.93 -9.00 -4.78
CA PRO A 31 -9.38 -7.74 -4.28
C PRO A 31 -8.68 -6.96 -5.38
N GLY A 32 -8.76 -5.63 -5.32
CA GLY A 32 -8.24 -4.73 -6.34
C GLY A 32 -7.38 -3.62 -5.76
N LEU A 33 -6.20 -3.43 -6.36
CA LEU A 33 -5.29 -2.32 -6.07
C LEU A 33 -5.21 -1.39 -7.27
N THR A 34 -5.51 -0.11 -7.08
CA THR A 34 -5.29 0.94 -8.07
C THR A 34 -4.08 1.77 -7.65
N VAL A 35 -3.07 1.82 -8.52
CA VAL A 35 -1.86 2.63 -8.31
C VAL A 35 -1.90 3.84 -9.24
N ILE A 36 -1.76 5.04 -8.67
CA ILE A 36 -1.66 6.30 -9.39
C ILE A 36 -0.19 6.74 -9.41
N LEU A 37 0.30 7.04 -10.61
CA LEU A 37 1.61 7.64 -10.84
C LEU A 37 1.42 8.99 -11.51
N VAL A 38 1.97 10.05 -10.91
CA VAL A 38 1.97 11.40 -11.49
C VAL A 38 3.38 11.78 -11.93
N GLY A 39 3.56 12.04 -13.22
CA GLY A 39 4.85 12.32 -13.83
C GLY A 39 5.64 11.08 -14.23
N GLU A 40 6.95 11.27 -14.46
CA GLU A 40 7.79 10.29 -15.16
C GLU A 40 9.04 9.84 -14.39
N ASP A 41 9.10 10.06 -13.07
CA ASP A 41 10.26 9.68 -12.27
C ASP A 41 10.64 8.19 -12.48
N PRO A 42 11.85 7.87 -12.98
CA PRO A 42 12.22 6.50 -13.35
C PRO A 42 12.17 5.52 -12.18
N ALA A 43 12.52 5.96 -10.96
CA ALA A 43 12.50 5.10 -9.78
C ALA A 43 11.05 4.74 -9.42
N SER A 44 10.15 5.72 -9.47
CA SER A 44 8.71 5.57 -9.27
C SER A 44 8.10 4.61 -10.30
N GLN A 45 8.48 4.71 -11.56
CA GLN A 45 8.02 3.77 -12.60
C GLN A 45 8.43 2.31 -12.32
N VAL A 46 9.66 2.09 -11.85
CA VAL A 46 10.12 0.73 -11.49
C VAL A 46 9.34 0.20 -10.30
N TYR A 47 9.12 1.05 -9.29
CA TYR A 47 8.38 0.68 -8.09
C TYR A 47 6.92 0.33 -8.40
N VAL A 48 6.22 1.18 -9.15
CA VAL A 48 4.83 0.94 -9.60
C VAL A 48 4.75 -0.34 -10.44
N ARG A 49 5.66 -0.54 -11.39
CA ARG A 49 5.70 -1.75 -12.22
C ARG A 49 5.84 -3.02 -11.38
N ASN A 50 6.68 -3.00 -10.34
CA ASN A 50 6.83 -4.14 -9.44
C ASN A 50 5.55 -4.39 -8.64
N LYS A 51 4.90 -3.34 -8.13
CA LYS A 51 3.60 -3.47 -7.43
C LYS A 51 2.55 -4.08 -8.35
N VAL A 52 2.38 -3.55 -9.56
CA VAL A 52 1.42 -4.08 -10.55
C VAL A 52 1.69 -5.55 -10.85
N ARG A 53 2.97 -5.92 -11.07
CA ARG A 53 3.34 -7.31 -11.35
C ARG A 53 3.00 -8.21 -10.17
N GLN A 54 3.44 -7.85 -8.95
CA GLN A 54 3.26 -8.65 -7.75
C GLN A 54 1.79 -8.81 -7.35
N THR A 55 0.98 -7.77 -7.50
CA THR A 55 -0.48 -7.84 -7.26
C THR A 55 -1.14 -8.83 -8.23
N LYS A 56 -0.77 -8.80 -9.51
CA LYS A 56 -1.30 -9.75 -10.50
C LYS A 56 -0.81 -11.18 -10.26
N GLU A 57 0.45 -11.35 -9.85
CA GLU A 57 1.04 -12.66 -9.52
C GLU A 57 0.25 -13.40 -8.42
N ILE A 58 -0.36 -12.68 -7.48
CA ILE A 58 -1.16 -13.27 -6.38
C ILE A 58 -2.67 -13.36 -6.70
N GLY A 59 -3.08 -13.09 -7.95
CA GLY A 59 -4.47 -13.24 -8.39
C GLY A 59 -5.39 -12.05 -8.11
N MET A 60 -4.85 -10.91 -7.68
CA MET A 60 -5.63 -9.69 -7.47
C MET A 60 -5.80 -8.88 -8.77
N ILE A 61 -6.81 -8.01 -8.80
CA ILE A 61 -6.94 -6.96 -9.82
C ILE A 61 -5.90 -5.89 -9.56
N SER A 62 -5.18 -5.46 -10.60
CA SER A 62 -4.24 -4.34 -10.51
C SER A 62 -4.45 -3.37 -11.66
N ASN A 63 -4.82 -2.15 -11.28
CA ASN A 63 -4.99 -1.02 -12.18
C ASN A 63 -3.85 -0.03 -11.99
N GLU A 64 -3.40 0.56 -13.09
CA GLU A 64 -2.37 1.59 -13.10
C GLU A 64 -2.95 2.83 -13.80
N ILE A 65 -2.95 3.97 -13.12
CA ILE A 65 -3.36 5.25 -13.66
C ILE A 65 -2.10 6.11 -13.77
N LYS A 66 -1.75 6.47 -15.00
CA LYS A 66 -0.63 7.39 -15.28
C LYS A 66 -1.19 8.75 -15.60
N MET A 67 -0.77 9.73 -14.82
CA MET A 67 -1.11 11.13 -15.01
C MET A 67 0.17 11.90 -15.39
N PRO A 68 0.12 12.83 -16.34
CA PRO A 68 1.28 13.64 -16.70
C PRO A 68 1.83 14.46 -15.52
N ALA A 69 3.09 14.91 -15.62
CA ALA A 69 3.71 15.70 -14.55
C ALA A 69 3.02 17.05 -14.36
N GLU A 70 2.39 17.59 -15.40
CA GLU A 70 1.63 18.83 -15.43
C GLU A 70 0.17 18.70 -14.91
N THR A 71 -0.25 17.50 -14.51
CA THR A 71 -1.57 17.27 -13.91
C THR A 71 -1.81 18.23 -12.76
N SER A 72 -2.96 18.92 -12.80
CA SER A 72 -3.34 19.82 -11.73
C SER A 72 -3.73 19.04 -10.48
N GLN A 73 -3.56 19.64 -9.31
CA GLN A 73 -4.03 19.06 -8.05
C GLN A 73 -5.52 18.69 -8.12
N GLN A 74 -6.36 19.57 -8.68
CA GLN A 74 -7.80 19.29 -8.82
C GLN A 74 -8.07 18.05 -9.67
N ALA A 75 -7.34 17.87 -10.79
CA ALA A 75 -7.53 16.70 -11.64
C ALA A 75 -7.17 15.38 -10.92
N LEU A 76 -6.15 15.40 -10.05
CA LEU A 76 -5.82 14.24 -9.20
C LEU A 76 -6.88 14.01 -8.12
N LEU A 77 -7.38 15.06 -7.47
CA LEU A 77 -8.47 14.97 -6.50
C LEU A 77 -9.74 14.38 -7.12
N ASP A 78 -10.13 14.85 -8.31
CA ASP A 78 -11.30 14.35 -9.03
C ASP A 78 -11.17 12.86 -9.38
N GLU A 79 -9.95 12.39 -9.64
CA GLU A 79 -9.69 10.96 -9.89
C GLU A 79 -9.77 10.15 -8.61
N LEU A 80 -9.20 10.65 -7.51
CA LEU A 80 -9.31 10.02 -6.19
C LEU A 80 -10.76 9.91 -5.73
N ASP A 81 -11.58 10.94 -5.96
CA ASP A 81 -13.00 10.91 -5.64
C ASP A 81 -13.74 9.79 -6.39
N LYS A 82 -13.43 9.56 -7.67
CA LYS A 82 -14.00 8.42 -8.41
C LYS A 82 -13.60 7.10 -7.77
N LEU A 83 -12.32 6.92 -7.47
CA LEU A 83 -11.80 5.68 -6.89
C LEU A 83 -12.33 5.43 -5.47
N ASN A 84 -12.48 6.47 -4.68
CA ASN A 84 -13.08 6.42 -3.34
C ASN A 84 -14.53 5.95 -3.42
N ASN A 85 -15.29 6.43 -4.40
CA ASN A 85 -16.70 6.07 -4.57
C ASN A 85 -16.93 4.75 -5.34
N ASP A 86 -15.90 4.18 -5.98
CA ASP A 86 -16.02 2.92 -6.70
C ASP A 86 -15.95 1.70 -5.74
N PRO A 87 -17.01 0.92 -5.57
CA PRO A 87 -17.00 -0.26 -4.70
C PRO A 87 -16.12 -1.41 -5.22
N ALA A 88 -15.69 -1.39 -6.50
CA ALA A 88 -14.75 -2.37 -7.04
C ALA A 88 -13.28 -2.07 -6.67
N VAL A 89 -13.00 -0.85 -6.20
CA VAL A 89 -11.67 -0.43 -5.74
C VAL A 89 -11.55 -0.69 -4.25
N HIS A 90 -10.64 -1.57 -3.86
CA HIS A 90 -10.42 -1.96 -2.46
C HIS A 90 -9.21 -1.27 -1.85
N GLY A 91 -8.22 -0.89 -2.67
CA GLY A 91 -7.03 -0.18 -2.24
C GLY A 91 -6.57 0.84 -3.27
N ILE A 92 -6.17 2.00 -2.79
CA ILE A 92 -5.65 3.12 -3.58
C ILE A 92 -4.23 3.42 -3.10
N LEU A 93 -3.34 3.61 -4.05
CA LEU A 93 -1.97 4.03 -3.77
C LEU A 93 -1.58 5.17 -4.69
N VAL A 94 -1.18 6.30 -4.11
CA VAL A 94 -0.56 7.39 -4.87
C VAL A 94 0.94 7.34 -4.68
N GLN A 95 1.68 7.16 -5.78
CA GLN A 95 3.13 7.06 -5.72
C GLN A 95 3.76 8.43 -5.42
N LEU A 96 4.52 8.50 -4.33
CA LEU A 96 5.29 9.68 -3.92
C LEU A 96 6.75 9.59 -4.40
N PRO A 97 7.47 10.74 -4.55
CA PRO A 97 6.97 12.10 -4.37
C PRO A 97 6.10 12.58 -5.53
N LEU A 98 5.19 13.51 -5.27
CA LEU A 98 4.38 14.18 -6.29
C LEU A 98 5.12 15.41 -6.87
N PRO A 99 4.71 15.89 -8.06
CA PRO A 99 5.15 17.18 -8.57
C PRO A 99 4.93 18.32 -7.56
N LYS A 100 5.87 19.27 -7.51
CA LYS A 100 5.93 20.33 -6.47
C LYS A 100 4.70 21.24 -6.37
N HIS A 101 3.87 21.32 -7.41
CA HIS A 101 2.65 22.12 -7.41
C HIS A 101 1.43 21.37 -6.85
N ILE A 102 1.60 20.12 -6.41
CA ILE A 102 0.56 19.31 -5.77
C ILE A 102 0.91 19.18 -4.28
N ASP A 103 -0.06 19.45 -3.43
CA ASP A 103 0.04 19.25 -1.99
C ASP A 103 -0.14 17.77 -1.64
N GLU A 104 0.97 17.08 -1.33
CA GLU A 104 0.97 15.66 -0.95
C GLU A 104 0.09 15.37 0.27
N ALA A 105 0.03 16.26 1.26
CA ALA A 105 -0.75 16.03 2.46
C ALA A 105 -2.25 16.03 2.14
N LEU A 106 -2.70 16.98 1.31
CA LEU A 106 -4.08 17.00 0.85
C LEU A 106 -4.44 15.74 0.05
N ILE A 107 -3.53 15.25 -0.78
CA ILE A 107 -3.75 14.03 -1.56
C ILE A 107 -3.88 12.80 -0.65
N ILE A 108 -3.01 12.67 0.36
CA ILE A 108 -3.08 11.60 1.36
C ILE A 108 -4.41 11.66 2.13
N ASP A 109 -4.80 12.85 2.59
CA ASP A 109 -6.03 13.08 3.35
C ASP A 109 -7.31 12.81 2.53
N THR A 110 -7.21 12.85 1.20
CA THR A 110 -8.35 12.60 0.30
C THR A 110 -8.64 11.11 0.14
N ILE A 111 -7.65 10.22 0.27
CA ILE A 111 -7.85 8.79 0.14
C ILE A 111 -8.66 8.29 1.34
N LEU A 112 -9.78 7.60 1.12
CA LEU A 112 -10.57 7.05 2.23
C LEU A 112 -9.71 6.14 3.13
N PRO A 113 -9.79 6.24 4.47
CA PRO A 113 -8.95 5.46 5.38
C PRO A 113 -8.99 3.95 5.13
N GLU A 114 -10.15 3.42 4.75
CA GLU A 114 -10.36 2.01 4.44
C GLU A 114 -9.76 1.56 3.09
N LYS A 115 -9.41 2.51 2.21
CA LYS A 115 -8.75 2.27 0.92
C LYS A 115 -7.28 2.70 0.92
N ASP A 116 -6.80 3.35 1.98
CA ASP A 116 -5.41 3.78 2.17
C ASP A 116 -4.49 2.61 2.53
N VAL A 117 -4.12 1.82 1.52
CA VAL A 117 -3.28 0.63 1.70
C VAL A 117 -1.81 0.94 2.01
N ASP A 118 -1.39 2.21 1.85
CA ASP A 118 -0.05 2.66 2.26
C ASP A 118 -0.04 3.17 3.71
N GLY A 119 -1.20 3.33 4.35
CA GLY A 119 -1.35 3.64 5.78
C GLY A 119 -0.93 5.06 6.16
N PHE A 120 -0.91 6.00 5.22
CA PHE A 120 -0.49 7.38 5.46
C PHE A 120 -1.61 8.30 5.91
N HIS A 121 -2.87 7.92 5.72
CA HIS A 121 -4.00 8.74 6.13
C HIS A 121 -3.93 9.01 7.65
N PRO A 122 -4.10 10.25 8.12
CA PRO A 122 -3.96 10.58 9.55
C PRO A 122 -4.86 9.76 10.47
N MET A 123 -6.07 9.41 10.02
CA MET A 123 -6.97 8.49 10.73
C MET A 123 -6.32 7.12 10.97
N ASN A 124 -5.66 6.53 9.97
CA ASN A 124 -5.00 5.24 10.11
C ASN A 124 -3.78 5.34 11.03
N SER A 125 -3.01 6.42 10.94
CA SER A 125 -1.93 6.71 11.88
C SER A 125 -2.46 6.83 13.32
N GLY A 126 -3.56 7.55 13.54
CA GLY A 126 -4.21 7.67 14.85
C GLY A 126 -4.74 6.33 15.38
N ARG A 127 -5.39 5.53 14.53
CA ARG A 127 -5.85 4.17 14.86
C ARG A 127 -4.68 3.28 15.30
N LEU A 128 -3.57 3.29 14.55
CA LEU A 128 -2.36 2.56 14.89
C LEU A 128 -1.79 2.99 16.25
N CYS A 129 -1.67 4.29 16.50
CA CYS A 129 -1.19 4.80 17.80
C CYS A 129 -2.08 4.37 18.97
N ASN A 130 -3.38 4.19 18.75
CA ASN A 130 -4.33 3.71 19.75
C ASN A 130 -4.38 2.17 19.86
N GLY A 131 -3.63 1.43 19.04
CA GLY A 131 -3.66 -0.03 19.01
C GLY A 131 -4.94 -0.62 18.40
N ASP A 132 -5.65 0.15 17.57
CA ASP A 132 -6.83 -0.32 16.86
C ASP A 132 -6.44 -1.30 15.75
N ALA A 133 -7.00 -2.51 15.82
CA ALA A 133 -6.74 -3.59 14.86
C ALA A 133 -7.28 -3.29 13.45
N ALA A 134 -8.19 -2.33 13.30
CA ALA A 134 -8.70 -1.90 12.00
C ALA A 134 -7.76 -0.89 11.28
N ALA A 135 -6.64 -0.50 11.89
CA ALA A 135 -5.67 0.38 11.25
C ALA A 135 -5.01 -0.29 10.04
N LEU A 136 -5.06 0.36 8.88
CA LEU A 136 -4.09 0.09 7.82
C LEU A 136 -2.77 0.77 8.21
N VAL A 137 -1.67 0.03 8.13
CA VAL A 137 -0.38 0.46 8.70
C VAL A 137 0.65 0.75 7.61
N PRO A 138 1.57 1.71 7.83
CA PRO A 138 2.62 2.00 6.87
C PRO A 138 3.43 0.77 6.43
N CYS A 139 3.48 0.52 5.12
CA CYS A 139 4.05 -0.68 4.52
C CYS A 139 5.51 -0.94 4.94
N THR A 140 6.36 0.10 4.94
CA THR A 140 7.80 -0.05 5.25
C THR A 140 8.04 -0.41 6.72
N PRO A 141 7.52 0.34 7.71
CA PRO A 141 7.61 -0.06 9.12
C PRO A 141 7.05 -1.46 9.38
N GLN A 142 5.92 -1.82 8.77
CA GLN A 142 5.33 -3.15 8.90
C GLN A 142 6.28 -4.23 8.36
N GLY A 143 6.89 -4.01 7.19
CA GLY A 143 7.91 -4.89 6.63
C GLY A 143 9.11 -5.08 7.56
N CYS A 144 9.61 -3.99 8.17
CA CYS A 144 10.68 -4.07 9.18
C CYS A 144 10.28 -4.92 10.38
N VAL A 145 9.05 -4.78 10.89
CA VAL A 145 8.53 -5.58 12.01
C VAL A 145 8.43 -7.06 11.63
N LEU A 146 7.92 -7.37 10.43
CA LEU A 146 7.84 -8.74 9.93
C LEU A 146 9.23 -9.40 9.84
N LEU A 147 10.21 -8.67 9.31
CA LEU A 147 11.60 -9.14 9.22
C LEU A 147 12.22 -9.36 10.60
N ALA A 148 11.98 -8.44 11.53
CA ALA A 148 12.45 -8.58 12.90
C ALA A 148 11.84 -9.80 13.59
N LYS A 149 10.52 -10.01 13.47
CA LYS A 149 9.83 -11.18 14.04
C LYS A 149 10.33 -12.49 13.44
N LYS A 150 10.54 -12.54 12.12
CA LYS A 150 11.08 -13.74 11.45
C LYS A 150 12.43 -14.19 12.02
N HIS A 151 13.28 -13.25 12.47
CA HIS A 151 14.63 -13.55 12.94
C HIS A 151 14.78 -13.57 14.47
N LEU A 152 13.96 -12.81 15.19
CA LEU A 152 14.06 -12.63 16.65
C LEU A 152 12.93 -13.35 17.42
N GLY A 153 11.97 -13.94 16.70
CA GLY A 153 10.73 -14.51 17.24
C GLY A 153 9.58 -13.52 17.31
N ASP A 154 8.35 -14.02 17.41
CA ASP A 154 7.14 -13.19 17.38
C ASP A 154 7.00 -12.22 18.56
N ASN A 155 7.57 -12.59 19.72
CA ASN A 155 7.56 -11.75 20.91
C ASN A 155 8.81 -10.86 20.96
N LEU A 156 8.62 -9.59 20.61
CA LEU A 156 9.66 -8.56 20.68
C LEU A 156 9.68 -7.80 22.02
N SER A 157 8.78 -8.12 22.95
CA SER A 157 8.63 -7.40 24.22
C SER A 157 9.93 -7.39 25.03
N GLY A 158 10.25 -6.24 25.63
CA GLY A 158 11.45 -6.07 26.45
C GLY A 158 12.76 -5.87 25.68
N LYS A 159 12.74 -5.92 24.34
CA LYS A 159 13.91 -5.56 23.51
C LYS A 159 14.03 -4.03 23.40
N HIS A 160 15.26 -3.52 23.35
CA HIS A 160 15.54 -2.11 23.12
C HIS A 160 15.68 -1.85 21.60
N ALA A 161 14.80 -1.03 21.04
CA ALA A 161 14.83 -0.61 19.64
C ALA A 161 15.17 0.88 19.53
N VAL A 162 16.04 1.23 18.57
CA VAL A 162 16.41 2.61 18.23
C VAL A 162 16.06 2.82 16.76
N VAL A 163 15.26 3.85 16.48
CA VAL A 163 14.90 4.30 15.13
C VAL A 163 15.62 5.63 14.89
N ILE A 164 16.33 5.76 13.77
CA ILE A 164 17.13 6.94 13.39
C ILE A 164 16.46 7.63 12.21
#